data_AF-A0A1I8CZR4-F1
#
_entry.id   AF-A0A1I8CZR4-F1
#
_cell.length_a   1.000
_cell.length_b   1.000
_cell.length_c   1.000
_cell.angle_alpha   90.00
_cell.angle_beta   90.00
_cell.angle_gamma   90.00
#
_symmetry.space_group_name_H-M   'P 1'
#
loop_
_entity.id
_entity.type
_entity.pdbx_description
1 polymer ?
#
loop_
_entity_poly.entity_id
_entity_poly.type
_entity_poly.pdbx_seq_one_letter_code
_entity_poly.pdbx_strand_id
1 'polypeptide(L)'
;MQAIIFSFILFSTICAFPFEQVGNGVSPFKSFGNGAYPLENLCSEDIKGLYVDIVFVIDTSKGAGKFEFNGQKAIIKSFIHTGFSISQLIPQATRVAYMTAGEITAKLQNPLSAFNSVNEAHAALKDIEFDPNGGKDINIGVALMAAETELLTNIRDKSKNKNYKKVIILFTSESNVDCSDHDSLSSSDVCRSAANIKAEGIDIITIRLNFEGTHPLVAKGIASPCASFDNDNNMLSNMKGRVLKANCYCEGTLVQYTRANDECFKSADCIQYEASSVPYLSALENAENLNAALLTIRTPEKQLFVQGMCGDRLPMHIGLNEIKNGTDWTWVSGADVKDGFQNFAPNVISKVGACAYMDKGGKWRDEACSYSEDSLPYAYEMKACSASNFCI
;
A
#
# COMPACT_ATOMS: atom_id res chain seq x y z
N MET A 1 23.02 6.71 -82.19
CA MET A 1 22.17 5.96 -83.13
C MET A 1 22.35 4.49 -82.77
N GLN A 2 21.29 3.83 -82.26
CA GLN A 2 21.22 2.40 -81.89
C GLN A 2 22.19 1.96 -80.77
N ALA A 3 21.90 1.04 -79.85
CA ALA A 3 20.70 0.27 -79.52
C ALA A 3 20.98 -0.50 -78.19
N ILE A 4 20.02 -1.36 -77.82
CA ILE A 4 20.19 -2.64 -77.11
C ILE A 4 19.95 -2.65 -75.58
N ILE A 5 18.78 -3.20 -75.30
CA ILE A 5 18.32 -3.99 -74.15
C ILE A 5 19.42 -4.85 -73.52
N PHE A 6 19.49 -4.89 -72.19
CA PHE A 6 19.95 -6.08 -71.47
C PHE A 6 19.00 -6.44 -70.34
N SER A 7 18.41 -7.63 -70.50
CA SER A 7 17.79 -8.43 -69.47
C SER A 7 18.90 -9.07 -68.62
N PHE A 8 18.70 -9.16 -67.31
CA PHE A 8 19.42 -10.12 -66.47
C PHE A 8 18.41 -10.86 -65.59
N ILE A 9 18.21 -12.13 -65.94
CA ILE A 9 17.74 -13.19 -65.04
C ILE A 9 18.99 -13.76 -64.39
N LEU A 10 18.98 -13.97 -63.07
CA LEU A 10 19.76 -15.03 -62.43
C LEU A 10 19.09 -15.46 -61.11
N PHE A 11 18.71 -16.75 -61.13
CA PHE A 11 18.60 -17.72 -60.04
C PHE A 11 19.74 -17.54 -59.01
N SER A 12 19.67 -17.89 -57.72
CA SER A 12 19.13 -19.10 -57.08
C SER A 12 19.28 -19.00 -55.53
N THR A 13 18.58 -19.90 -54.83
CA THR A 13 19.00 -20.57 -53.57
C THR A 13 18.58 -19.98 -52.22
N ILE A 14 17.49 -20.56 -51.69
CA ILE A 14 17.34 -21.19 -50.37
C ILE A 14 18.08 -20.52 -49.19
N CYS A 15 17.30 -19.93 -48.29
CA CYS A 15 17.47 -20.11 -46.85
C CYS A 15 16.09 -20.32 -46.25
N ALA A 16 15.67 -21.59 -46.20
CA ALA A 16 14.71 -22.04 -45.21
C ALA A 16 15.41 -21.97 -43.85
N PHE A 17 15.02 -21.02 -43.02
CA PHE A 17 15.32 -21.11 -41.59
C PHE A 17 14.13 -21.80 -40.90
N PRO A 18 14.36 -22.91 -40.19
CA PRO A 18 13.33 -23.54 -39.40
C PRO A 18 12.91 -22.57 -38.29
N PHE A 19 11.61 -22.38 -38.16
CA PHE A 19 10.98 -21.72 -37.03
C PHE A 19 11.28 -22.56 -35.79
N GLU A 20 12.33 -22.16 -35.08
CA GLU A 20 12.75 -22.77 -33.83
C GLU A 20 11.66 -22.49 -32.80
N GLN A 21 11.20 -23.58 -32.18
CA GLN A 21 10.22 -23.56 -31.11
C GLN A 21 10.71 -22.59 -30.03
N VAL A 22 9.93 -21.54 -29.74
CA VAL A 22 10.15 -20.71 -28.56
C VAL A 22 9.95 -21.61 -27.35
N GLY A 23 11.08 -22.09 -26.84
CA GLY A 23 11.15 -22.87 -25.63
C GLY A 23 10.75 -22.03 -24.43
N ASN A 24 9.96 -22.65 -23.55
CA ASN A 24 9.98 -22.52 -22.10
C ASN A 24 10.77 -21.31 -21.56
N GLY A 25 10.15 -20.13 -21.64
CA GLY A 25 10.61 -18.90 -21.02
C GLY A 25 9.87 -18.72 -19.68
N VAL A 26 10.64 -18.78 -18.61
CA VAL A 26 10.23 -18.65 -17.21
C VAL A 26 9.54 -17.30 -16.98
N SER A 27 8.31 -17.34 -16.47
CA SER A 27 7.61 -16.15 -15.94
C SER A 27 8.45 -15.50 -14.82
N PRO A 28 8.62 -14.17 -14.79
CA PRO A 28 9.33 -13.48 -13.72
C PRO A 28 8.56 -13.51 -12.39
N PHE A 29 7.28 -13.92 -12.39
CA PHE A 29 6.66 -14.42 -11.17
C PHE A 29 7.21 -15.82 -10.90
N LYS A 30 8.20 -15.91 -10.02
CA LYS A 30 8.53 -17.16 -9.34
C LYS A 30 7.22 -17.85 -8.99
N SER A 31 7.00 -19.04 -9.54
CA SER A 31 5.91 -19.91 -9.13
C SER A 31 5.90 -19.92 -7.60
N PHE A 32 4.82 -19.44 -7.01
CA PHE A 32 4.52 -19.74 -5.61
C PHE A 32 4.43 -21.27 -5.54
N GLY A 33 5.45 -21.91 -4.98
CA GLY A 33 5.56 -23.37 -5.02
C GLY A 33 4.35 -24.02 -4.38
N ASN A 34 3.77 -25.05 -5.03
CA ASN A 34 2.81 -26.05 -4.55
C ASN A 34 1.91 -25.71 -3.34
N GLY A 35 1.48 -24.47 -3.20
CA GLY A 35 0.64 -23.97 -2.14
C GLY A 35 -0.60 -23.30 -2.74
N ALA A 36 -1.71 -23.31 -2.00
CA ALA A 36 -2.92 -22.64 -2.43
C ALA A 36 -2.64 -21.16 -2.75
N TYR A 37 -2.99 -20.73 -3.97
CA TYR A 37 -2.86 -19.32 -4.35
C TYR A 37 -3.85 -18.48 -3.55
N PRO A 38 -3.42 -17.44 -2.82
CA PRO A 38 -4.33 -16.63 -2.01
C PRO A 38 -5.32 -15.87 -2.90
N LEU A 39 -6.58 -15.77 -2.46
CA LEU A 39 -7.62 -15.05 -3.20
C LEU A 39 -7.27 -13.57 -3.41
N GLU A 40 -6.54 -12.97 -2.48
CA GLU A 40 -6.06 -11.60 -2.55
C GLU A 40 -4.64 -11.51 -2.00
N ASN A 41 -3.82 -10.64 -2.60
CA ASN A 41 -2.48 -10.38 -2.09
C ASN A 41 -2.57 -9.39 -0.92
N LEU A 42 -2.11 -9.81 0.25
CA LEU A 42 -2.12 -8.98 1.45
C LEU A 42 -0.80 -8.23 1.61
N CYS A 43 -0.86 -7.07 2.26
CA CYS A 43 0.33 -6.34 2.68
C CYS A 43 1.22 -7.20 3.58
N SER A 44 2.52 -6.92 3.57
CA SER A 44 3.50 -7.63 4.39
C SER A 44 3.20 -7.55 5.88
N GLU A 45 3.37 -8.67 6.58
CA GLU A 45 3.36 -8.75 8.05
C GLU A 45 4.77 -8.76 8.65
N ASP A 46 5.82 -8.74 7.81
CA ASP A 46 7.20 -8.78 8.28
C ASP A 46 7.68 -7.40 8.74
N ILE A 47 7.58 -7.14 10.03
CA ILE A 47 8.04 -5.88 10.63
C ILE A 47 9.53 -5.60 10.40
N LYS A 48 10.38 -6.62 10.17
CA LYS A 48 11.84 -6.41 10.08
C LYS A 48 12.24 -5.48 8.94
N GLY A 49 11.48 -5.50 7.85
CA GLY A 49 11.71 -4.67 6.67
C GLY A 49 11.04 -3.30 6.71
N LEU A 50 10.53 -2.83 7.86
CA LEU A 50 9.81 -1.55 7.98
C LEU A 50 10.72 -0.34 7.67
N TYR A 51 10.22 0.61 6.86
CA TYR A 51 10.89 1.86 6.52
C TYR A 51 9.92 3.05 6.55
N VAL A 52 9.66 3.55 7.76
CA VAL A 52 8.68 4.63 8.00
C VAL A 52 9.33 5.72 8.85
N ASP A 53 8.89 6.97 8.69
CA ASP A 53 9.20 8.05 9.63
C ASP A 53 8.09 8.13 10.68
N ILE A 54 8.45 7.93 11.95
CA ILE A 54 7.50 7.85 13.05
C ILE A 54 7.77 8.95 14.06
N VAL A 55 6.78 9.79 14.36
CA VAL A 55 6.83 10.71 15.50
C VAL A 55 5.95 10.15 16.61
N PHE A 56 6.56 9.83 17.75
CA PHE A 56 5.81 9.51 18.97
C PHE A 56 5.53 10.80 19.73
N VAL A 57 4.25 11.08 19.94
CA VAL A 57 3.79 12.18 20.80
C VAL A 57 3.36 11.56 22.12
N ILE A 58 4.15 11.85 23.15
CA ILE A 58 4.01 11.32 24.52
C ILE A 58 3.25 12.36 25.34
N ASP A 59 2.09 11.98 25.86
CA ASP A 59 1.28 12.83 26.72
C ASP A 59 1.96 12.98 28.08
N THR A 60 2.33 14.21 28.41
CA THR A 60 2.89 14.58 29.71
C THR A 60 1.91 15.35 30.59
N SER A 61 0.68 15.62 30.15
CA SER A 61 -0.33 16.37 30.90
C SER A 61 -0.58 15.82 32.31
N LYS A 62 -1.17 16.64 33.19
CA LYS A 62 -1.54 16.16 34.54
C LYS A 62 -2.60 15.05 34.50
N GLY A 63 -3.42 14.99 33.45
CA GLY A 63 -4.43 13.95 33.23
C GLY A 63 -3.81 12.61 32.88
N ALA A 64 -2.70 12.60 32.14
CA ALA A 64 -1.90 11.39 31.96
C ALA A 64 -1.28 10.97 33.29
N GLY A 65 -0.56 11.86 33.97
CA GLY A 65 0.13 11.51 35.22
C GLY A 65 1.45 10.74 34.99
N LYS A 66 2.28 10.69 36.04
CA LYS A 66 3.66 10.16 35.93
C LYS A 66 3.69 8.64 35.71
N PHE A 67 2.73 7.90 36.24
CA PHE A 67 2.72 6.44 36.12
C PHE A 67 2.39 6.02 34.69
N GLU A 68 1.36 6.62 34.11
CA GLU A 68 0.87 6.42 32.76
C GLU A 68 1.89 6.91 31.73
N PHE A 69 2.56 8.04 31.99
CA PHE A 69 3.71 8.48 31.20
C PHE A 69 4.81 7.41 31.11
N ASN A 70 5.13 6.74 32.22
CA ASN A 70 6.10 5.64 32.19
C ASN A 70 5.53 4.41 31.45
N GLY A 71 4.22 4.18 31.51
CA GLY A 71 3.52 3.18 30.70
C GLY A 71 3.67 3.44 29.19
N GLN A 72 3.48 4.69 28.74
CA GLN A 72 3.70 5.09 27.35
C GLN A 72 5.13 4.77 26.89
N LYS A 73 6.13 5.15 27.70
CA LYS A 73 7.55 4.82 27.42
C LYS A 73 7.79 3.31 27.32
N ALA A 74 7.13 2.51 28.16
CA ALA A 74 7.25 1.05 28.11
C ALA A 74 6.64 0.45 26.82
N ILE A 75 5.54 1.02 26.32
CA ILE A 75 4.91 0.61 25.05
C ILE A 75 5.81 0.98 23.88
N ILE A 76 6.29 2.23 23.81
CA ILE A 76 7.22 2.69 22.77
C ILE A 76 8.47 1.82 22.75
N LYS A 77 9.06 1.56 23.94
CA LYS A 77 10.20 0.65 24.08
C LYS A 77 9.89 -0.73 23.50
N SER A 78 8.74 -1.32 23.86
CA SER A 78 8.35 -2.63 23.36
C SER A 78 8.21 -2.64 21.83
N PHE A 79 7.66 -1.57 21.27
CA PHE A 79 7.47 -1.39 19.83
C PHE A 79 8.78 -1.23 19.05
N ILE A 80 9.71 -0.38 19.49
CA ILE A 80 10.99 -0.19 18.77
C ILE A 80 11.89 -1.44 18.84
N HIS A 81 11.64 -2.34 19.80
CA HIS A 81 12.34 -3.64 19.93
C HIS A 81 11.65 -4.77 19.14
N THR A 82 10.70 -4.46 18.25
CA THR A 82 9.97 -5.49 17.49
C THR A 82 10.73 -6.10 16.32
N GLY A 83 11.93 -5.60 16.02
CA GLY A 83 12.88 -6.21 15.08
C GLY A 83 13.13 -5.42 13.79
N PHE A 84 12.47 -4.28 13.58
CA PHE A 84 12.86 -3.35 12.52
C PHE A 84 14.13 -2.58 12.86
N SER A 85 14.81 -2.07 11.83
CA SER A 85 16.01 -1.26 12.01
C SER A 85 15.67 0.22 12.14
N ILE A 86 16.29 0.89 13.12
CA ILE A 86 16.35 2.36 13.20
C ILE A 86 17.70 2.80 12.67
N SER A 87 17.75 3.65 11.63
CA SER A 87 19.02 4.11 11.04
C SER A 87 18.86 5.35 10.17
N GLN A 88 19.90 6.20 10.09
CA GLN A 88 20.01 7.22 9.04
C GLN A 88 20.80 6.74 7.82
N LEU A 89 21.50 5.61 7.93
CA LEU A 89 22.54 5.20 6.97
C LEU A 89 22.04 4.27 5.87
N ILE A 90 21.02 3.45 6.17
CA ILE A 90 20.50 2.46 5.21
C ILE A 90 19.12 2.87 4.68
N PRO A 91 18.84 2.75 3.36
CA PRO A 91 17.56 3.15 2.77
C PRO A 91 16.34 2.44 3.37
N GLN A 92 16.41 1.13 3.56
CA GLN A 92 15.31 0.37 4.19
C GLN A 92 15.45 0.37 5.72
N ALA A 93 15.16 1.50 6.34
CA ALA A 93 15.10 1.63 7.80
C ALA A 93 14.08 2.68 8.22
N THR A 94 13.60 2.53 9.44
CA THR A 94 12.68 3.45 10.10
C THR A 94 13.46 4.58 10.79
N ARG A 95 12.90 5.78 10.84
CA ARG A 95 13.38 6.88 11.68
C ARG A 95 12.34 7.17 12.75
N VAL A 96 12.78 7.52 13.95
CA VAL A 96 11.87 7.83 15.05
C VAL A 96 12.22 9.17 15.66
N ALA A 97 11.19 9.95 16.00
CA ALA A 97 11.29 11.18 16.77
C ALA A 97 10.47 11.03 18.05
N TYR A 98 10.91 11.70 19.11
CA TYR A 98 10.15 11.77 20.36
C TYR A 98 9.74 13.20 20.63
N MET A 99 8.46 13.38 20.94
CA MET A 99 7.85 14.64 21.29
C MET A 99 7.06 14.45 22.58
N THR A 100 7.12 15.42 23.48
CA THR A 100 6.22 15.49 24.63
C THR A 100 5.17 16.57 24.42
N ALA A 101 3.96 16.35 24.90
CA ALA A 101 2.89 17.33 24.80
C ALA A 101 2.06 17.38 26.08
N GLY A 102 1.81 18.59 26.57
CA GLY A 102 0.88 18.88 27.68
C GLY A 102 -0.18 19.90 27.24
N GLU A 103 -0.77 20.62 28.20
CA GLU A 103 -1.83 21.60 27.93
C GLU A 103 -1.33 22.82 27.15
N ILE A 104 -0.11 23.29 27.46
CA ILE A 104 0.37 24.57 26.92
C ILE A 104 1.29 24.36 25.71
N THR A 105 2.15 23.34 25.73
CA THR A 105 3.22 23.18 24.75
C THR A 105 3.40 21.74 24.30
N ALA A 106 3.77 21.57 23.03
CA ALA A 106 4.46 20.39 22.52
C ALA A 106 5.95 20.71 22.34
N LYS A 107 6.83 19.82 22.83
CA LYS A 107 8.28 19.97 22.81
C LYS A 107 8.92 18.78 22.11
N LEU A 108 9.68 19.05 21.05
CA LEU A 108 10.52 18.04 20.41
C LEU A 108 11.66 17.68 21.36
N GLN A 109 11.72 16.43 21.79
CA GLN A 109 12.79 15.91 22.63
C GLN A 109 13.95 15.44 21.77
N ASN A 110 13.64 14.72 20.69
CA ASN A 110 14.62 14.20 19.75
C ASN A 110 14.05 14.22 18.32
N PRO A 111 14.75 14.81 17.33
CA PRO A 111 14.33 14.81 15.93
C PRO A 111 14.46 13.44 15.25
N LEU A 112 13.86 13.26 14.07
CA LEU A 112 13.96 12.05 13.24
C LEU A 112 15.39 11.67 12.87
N SER A 113 16.29 12.65 12.86
CA SER A 113 17.72 12.49 12.55
C SER A 113 18.56 12.05 13.75
N ALA A 114 17.98 11.92 14.95
CA ALA A 114 18.72 11.75 16.19
C ALA A 114 19.40 10.37 16.35
N PHE A 115 18.87 9.33 15.71
CA PHE A 115 19.22 7.95 16.05
C PHE A 115 19.68 7.14 14.84
N ASN A 116 20.72 6.32 15.06
CA ASN A 116 21.25 5.34 14.12
C ASN A 116 21.05 3.88 14.57
N SER A 117 20.43 3.66 15.74
CA SER A 117 20.12 2.32 16.24
C SER A 117 18.92 2.32 17.21
N VAL A 118 18.32 1.14 17.39
CA VAL A 118 17.28 0.90 18.40
C VAL A 118 17.80 1.16 19.83
N ASN A 119 19.08 0.88 20.09
CA ASN A 119 19.68 1.10 21.40
C ASN A 119 19.81 2.58 21.75
N GLU A 120 20.22 3.42 20.80
CA GLU A 120 20.27 4.87 20.97
C GLU A 120 18.86 5.45 21.20
N ALA A 121 17.90 5.06 20.36
CA ALA A 121 16.51 5.49 20.50
C ALA A 121 15.92 5.04 21.86
N HIS A 122 16.25 3.84 22.34
CA HIS A 122 15.83 3.37 23.65
C HIS A 122 16.52 4.13 24.80
N ALA A 123 17.81 4.44 24.69
CA ALA A 123 18.52 5.23 25.70
C ALA A 123 17.90 6.63 25.83
N ALA A 124 17.73 7.34 24.72
CA ALA A 124 17.12 8.67 24.72
C ALA A 124 15.68 8.64 25.26
N LEU A 125 14.88 7.63 24.93
CA LEU A 125 13.53 7.47 25.48
C LEU A 125 13.55 7.40 27.02
N LYS A 126 14.54 6.73 27.63
CA LYS A 126 14.65 6.66 29.09
C LYS A 126 14.88 8.03 29.72
N ASP A 127 15.64 8.89 29.05
CA ASP A 127 16.04 10.20 29.55
C ASP A 127 14.93 11.26 29.42
N ILE A 128 13.85 10.98 28.67
CA ILE A 128 12.69 11.88 28.61
C ILE A 128 12.00 11.91 29.98
N GLU A 129 11.97 13.09 30.59
CA GLU A 129 11.35 13.33 31.88
C GLU A 129 9.87 13.67 31.77
N PHE A 130 9.11 13.34 32.82
CA PHE A 130 7.72 13.75 32.94
C PHE A 130 7.65 15.24 33.30
N ASP A 131 7.12 16.04 32.39
CA ASP A 131 6.97 17.49 32.57
C ASP A 131 5.55 17.93 32.17
N PRO A 132 4.64 18.11 33.14
CA PRO A 132 3.23 18.33 32.87
C PRO A 132 2.84 19.72 32.39
N ASN A 133 3.80 20.64 32.20
CA ASN A 133 3.63 21.96 31.57
C ASN A 133 2.17 22.40 31.34
N GLY A 134 1.53 22.92 32.40
CA GLY A 134 0.14 23.35 32.37
C GLY A 134 -0.81 22.48 33.20
N GLY A 135 -1.97 22.18 32.62
CA GLY A 135 -3.16 21.62 33.24
C GLY A 135 -3.35 20.13 33.00
N LYS A 136 -4.62 19.71 33.10
CA LYS A 136 -5.03 18.30 33.04
C LYS A 136 -5.04 17.75 31.63
N ASP A 137 -5.34 18.59 30.65
CA ASP A 137 -5.66 18.12 29.32
C ASP A 137 -4.44 18.28 28.39
N ILE A 138 -4.33 17.43 27.38
CA ILE A 138 -3.33 17.57 26.32
C ILE A 138 -3.87 18.50 25.22
N ASN A 139 -3.04 19.44 24.76
CA ASN A 139 -3.38 20.24 23.58
C ASN A 139 -3.04 19.48 22.30
N ILE A 140 -3.99 18.64 21.86
CA ILE A 140 -3.86 17.79 20.67
C ILE A 140 -3.53 18.61 19.41
N GLY A 141 -4.16 19.78 19.24
CA GLY A 141 -3.93 20.63 18.07
C GLY A 141 -2.47 21.07 17.96
N VAL A 142 -1.90 21.59 19.05
CA VAL A 142 -0.48 21.98 19.11
C VAL A 142 0.44 20.79 18.90
N ALA A 143 0.09 19.63 19.48
CA ALA A 143 0.87 18.42 19.36
C ALA A 143 0.91 17.88 17.91
N LEU A 144 -0.24 17.85 17.23
CA LEU A 144 -0.33 17.42 15.84
C LEU A 144 0.44 18.35 14.90
N MET A 145 0.30 19.67 15.06
CA MET A 145 1.04 20.64 14.24
C MET A 145 2.56 20.53 14.43
N ALA A 146 3.01 20.33 15.66
CA ALA A 146 4.43 20.16 15.95
C ALA A 146 4.97 18.86 15.34
N ALA A 147 4.23 17.75 15.46
CA ALA A 147 4.62 16.46 14.89
C ALA A 147 4.64 16.47 13.36
N GLU A 148 3.63 17.09 12.73
CA GLU A 148 3.61 17.34 11.29
C GLU A 148 4.81 18.18 10.85
N THR A 149 5.13 19.24 11.58
CA THR A 149 6.29 20.10 11.27
C THR A 149 7.59 19.30 11.26
N GLU A 150 7.83 18.43 12.24
CA GLU A 150 9.01 17.54 12.22
C GLU A 150 9.02 16.63 10.98
N LEU A 151 7.89 16.01 10.64
CA LEU A 151 7.76 15.10 9.49
C LEU A 151 7.96 15.79 8.13
N LEU A 152 7.54 17.06 8.02
CA LEU A 152 7.62 17.83 6.78
C LEU A 152 8.94 18.60 6.63
N THR A 153 9.63 18.93 7.72
CA THR A 153 10.90 19.67 7.68
C THR A 153 12.12 18.76 7.70
N ASN A 154 12.09 17.65 8.43
CA ASN A 154 13.24 16.73 8.60
C ASN A 154 13.19 15.58 7.57
N ILE A 155 13.15 15.96 6.30
CA ILE A 155 13.05 15.05 5.16
C ILE A 155 14.38 14.31 4.94
N ARG A 156 14.33 12.98 4.82
CA ARG A 156 15.51 12.10 4.62
C ARG A 156 16.30 12.40 3.35
N ASP A 157 15.60 12.51 2.23
CA ASP A 157 16.15 12.84 0.91
C ASP A 157 15.04 13.53 0.10
N LYS A 158 15.25 14.79 -0.31
CA LYS A 158 14.23 15.56 -1.03
C LYS A 158 13.82 14.94 -2.37
N SER A 159 14.70 14.17 -3.02
CA SER A 159 14.41 13.52 -4.31
C SER A 159 13.58 12.23 -4.15
N LYS A 160 13.73 11.53 -3.01
CA LYS A 160 13.11 10.23 -2.72
C LYS A 160 12.04 10.27 -1.62
N ASN A 161 11.79 11.43 -1.02
CA ASN A 161 10.87 11.63 0.12
C ASN A 161 9.45 11.13 -0.12
N LYS A 162 9.01 11.06 -1.38
CA LYS A 162 7.66 10.62 -1.75
C LYS A 162 7.37 9.16 -1.34
N ASN A 163 8.43 8.38 -1.15
CA ASN A 163 8.34 6.93 -0.88
C ASN A 163 8.44 6.58 0.60
N TYR A 164 9.01 7.45 1.45
CA TYR A 164 8.99 7.23 2.90
C TYR A 164 7.65 7.67 3.49
N LYS A 165 6.90 6.70 3.99
CA LYS A 165 5.62 6.95 4.66
C LYS A 165 5.85 7.51 6.06
N LYS A 166 4.87 8.29 6.50
CA LYS A 166 4.97 9.16 7.68
C LYS A 166 3.83 8.80 8.62
N VAL A 167 4.13 8.63 9.90
CA VAL A 167 3.17 8.23 10.92
C VAL A 167 3.36 9.09 12.17
N ILE A 168 2.26 9.62 12.69
CA ILE A 168 2.18 10.21 14.02
C ILE A 168 1.51 9.19 14.93
N ILE A 169 2.17 8.85 16.04
CA ILE A 169 1.60 8.00 17.09
C ILE A 169 1.37 8.89 18.31
N LEU A 170 0.10 9.27 18.51
CA LEU A 170 -0.35 10.14 19.58
C LEU A 170 -0.87 9.32 20.75
N PHE A 171 -0.17 9.35 21.87
CA PHE A 171 -0.73 8.95 23.15
C PHE A 171 -1.53 10.12 23.73
N THR A 172 -2.71 9.84 24.30
CA THR A 172 -3.57 10.89 24.86
C THR A 172 -4.40 10.38 26.03
N SER A 173 -4.43 11.16 27.11
CA SER A 173 -5.34 11.00 28.26
C SER A 173 -6.69 11.67 28.01
N GLU A 174 -6.77 12.62 27.08
CA GLU A 174 -8.00 13.30 26.70
C GLU A 174 -9.01 12.32 26.07
N SER A 175 -10.28 12.53 26.39
CA SER A 175 -11.40 11.78 25.84
C SER A 175 -11.58 12.06 24.34
N ASN A 176 -12.03 11.05 23.57
CA ASN A 176 -12.00 11.07 22.11
C ASN A 176 -12.58 12.35 21.49
N VAL A 177 -11.78 13.04 20.67
CA VAL A 177 -12.24 14.12 19.79
C VAL A 177 -13.20 13.52 18.75
N ASP A 178 -14.49 13.87 18.83
CA ASP A 178 -15.48 13.50 17.83
C ASP A 178 -15.51 14.58 16.72
N CYS A 179 -15.15 14.16 15.51
CA CYS A 179 -15.17 15.03 14.33
C CYS A 179 -16.51 14.99 13.58
N SER A 180 -17.50 14.26 14.11
CA SER A 180 -18.88 14.24 13.61
C SER A 180 -19.73 15.36 14.22
N ASP A 181 -19.31 15.87 15.38
CA ASP A 181 -20.04 16.87 16.14
C ASP A 181 -19.47 18.27 15.85
N HIS A 182 -20.29 19.12 15.24
CA HIS A 182 -19.90 20.47 14.81
C HIS A 182 -20.06 21.53 15.93
N ASP A 183 -20.50 21.12 17.12
CA ASP A 183 -20.98 22.05 18.15
C ASP A 183 -19.86 22.77 18.94
N SER A 184 -18.58 22.39 18.79
CA SER A 184 -17.45 23.14 19.39
C SER A 184 -16.38 23.56 18.37
N LEU A 185 -16.06 24.87 18.38
CA LEU A 185 -15.05 25.48 17.50
C LEU A 185 -13.65 24.85 17.67
N SER A 186 -13.27 24.48 18.90
CA SER A 186 -11.99 23.85 19.19
C SER A 186 -11.90 22.42 18.66
N SER A 187 -12.97 21.61 18.78
CA SER A 187 -13.03 20.28 18.14
C SER A 187 -12.93 20.43 16.62
N SER A 188 -13.66 21.39 16.05
CA SER A 188 -13.61 21.69 14.61
C SER A 188 -12.19 22.02 14.11
N ASP A 189 -11.40 22.80 14.86
CA ASP A 189 -10.04 23.16 14.47
C ASP A 189 -9.08 21.95 14.52
N VAL A 190 -9.15 21.13 15.58
CA VAL A 190 -8.32 19.92 15.70
C VAL A 190 -8.68 18.91 14.60
N CYS A 191 -9.97 18.72 14.33
CA CYS A 191 -10.44 17.84 13.27
C CYS A 191 -9.99 18.31 11.88
N ARG A 192 -10.03 19.62 11.62
CA ARG A 192 -9.50 20.20 10.37
C ARG A 192 -8.01 19.96 10.23
N SER A 193 -7.22 20.19 11.27
CA SER A 193 -5.78 19.92 11.26
C SER A 193 -5.49 18.45 11.01
N ALA A 194 -6.19 17.54 11.69
CA ALA A 194 -6.04 16.09 11.48
C ALA A 194 -6.43 15.68 10.05
N ALA A 195 -7.47 16.27 9.47
CA ALA A 195 -7.86 16.02 8.08
C ALA A 195 -6.78 16.47 7.08
N ASN A 196 -6.18 17.65 7.31
CA ASN A 196 -5.09 18.16 6.47
C ASN A 196 -3.84 17.26 6.55
N ILE A 197 -3.44 16.85 7.75
CA ILE A 197 -2.32 15.92 7.96
C ILE A 197 -2.55 14.60 7.18
N LYS A 198 -3.76 14.06 7.26
CA LYS A 198 -4.14 12.85 6.50
C LYS A 198 -4.12 13.06 4.99
N ALA A 199 -4.53 14.24 4.51
CA ALA A 199 -4.48 14.59 3.10
C ALA A 199 -3.05 14.70 2.55
N GLU A 200 -2.07 15.07 3.39
CA GLU A 200 -0.63 15.03 3.08
C GLU A 200 -0.05 13.60 3.08
N GLY A 201 -0.88 12.58 3.31
CA GLY A 201 -0.47 11.17 3.34
C GLY A 201 0.25 10.77 4.62
N ILE A 202 0.08 11.53 5.71
CA ILE A 202 0.57 11.19 7.05
C ILE A 202 -0.52 10.43 7.80
N ASP A 203 -0.19 9.24 8.27
CA ASP A 203 -1.11 8.44 9.07
C ASP A 203 -1.11 8.88 10.54
N ILE A 204 -2.29 9.05 11.15
CA ILE A 204 -2.43 9.37 12.58
C ILE A 204 -2.93 8.14 13.32
N ILE A 205 -2.11 7.62 14.23
CA ILE A 205 -2.48 6.58 15.19
C ILE A 205 -2.75 7.23 16.52
N THR A 206 -3.91 6.97 17.12
CA THR A 206 -4.24 7.44 18.47
C THR A 206 -4.26 6.27 19.44
N ILE A 207 -3.62 6.46 20.58
CA ILE A 207 -3.55 5.50 21.67
C ILE A 207 -4.10 6.17 22.92
N ARG A 208 -5.27 5.70 23.35
CA ARG A 208 -5.94 6.24 24.52
C ARG A 208 -5.40 5.62 25.80
N LEU A 209 -5.08 6.46 26.77
CA LEU A 209 -4.60 6.05 28.09
C LEU A 209 -5.78 5.64 28.98
N ASN A 210 -6.37 4.46 28.71
CA ASN A 210 -7.51 3.93 29.45
C ASN A 210 -7.10 3.27 30.77
N PHE A 211 -6.82 4.05 31.81
CA PHE A 211 -6.58 3.50 33.15
C PHE A 211 -7.79 3.63 34.10
N GLU A 212 -8.81 4.45 33.76
CA GLU A 212 -10.04 4.62 34.58
C GLU A 212 -11.35 4.27 33.85
N GLY A 213 -11.27 3.44 32.80
CA GLY A 213 -12.40 2.73 32.19
C GLY A 213 -13.70 3.52 31.99
N THR A 214 -13.81 4.37 30.96
CA THR A 214 -15.13 4.75 30.41
C THR A 214 -15.08 5.15 28.92
N HIS A 215 -16.23 4.84 28.27
CA HIS A 215 -16.73 5.13 26.92
C HIS A 215 -16.05 4.49 25.68
N PRO A 216 -16.84 3.94 24.72
CA PRO A 216 -16.32 3.31 23.51
C PRO A 216 -15.59 4.30 22.59
N LEU A 217 -14.66 3.77 21.78
CA LEU A 217 -13.94 4.54 20.76
C LEU A 217 -14.93 5.17 19.77
N VAL A 218 -14.79 6.47 19.53
CA VAL A 218 -15.54 7.14 18.46
C VAL A 218 -14.86 6.78 17.15
N ALA A 219 -15.57 6.08 16.27
CA ALA A 219 -15.04 5.64 14.97
C ALA A 219 -14.63 6.80 14.04
N LYS A 220 -15.14 8.02 14.31
CA LYS A 220 -14.96 9.23 13.49
C LYS A 220 -14.18 10.33 14.24
N GLY A 221 -12.99 10.00 14.70
CA GLY A 221 -12.09 10.96 15.35
C GLY A 221 -10.96 11.47 14.46
N ILE A 222 -9.92 11.98 15.11
CA ILE A 222 -8.72 12.52 14.45
C ILE A 222 -7.83 11.45 13.82
N ALA A 223 -7.92 10.20 14.29
CA ALA A 223 -7.13 9.09 13.77
C ALA A 223 -7.36 8.85 12.27
N SER A 224 -6.40 8.20 11.63
CA SER A 224 -6.65 7.55 10.34
C SER A 224 -7.68 6.42 10.50
N PRO A 225 -8.39 6.02 9.43
CA PRO A 225 -9.34 4.91 9.49
C PRO A 225 -8.70 3.67 10.14
N CYS A 226 -9.36 3.11 11.15
CA CYS A 226 -8.91 1.92 11.89
C CYS A 226 -7.56 2.09 12.61
N ALA A 227 -7.23 3.32 13.04
CA ALA A 227 -6.00 3.65 13.75
C ALA A 227 -6.25 4.28 15.13
N SER A 228 -7.42 4.04 15.72
CA SER A 228 -7.74 4.45 17.09
C SER A 228 -7.77 3.22 17.98
N PHE A 229 -6.96 3.24 19.04
CA PHE A 229 -6.73 2.08 19.88
C PHE A 229 -6.77 2.43 21.36
N ASP A 230 -7.23 1.48 22.15
CA ASP A 230 -7.12 1.51 23.60
C ASP A 230 -5.79 0.94 24.04
N ASN A 231 -5.22 1.50 25.12
CA ASN A 231 -4.05 0.93 25.76
C ASN A 231 -4.37 -0.39 26.47
N ASP A 232 -4.48 -1.47 25.69
CA ASP A 232 -4.81 -2.82 26.10
C ASP A 232 -3.69 -3.82 25.77
N ASN A 233 -3.95 -5.12 25.99
CA ASN A 233 -3.00 -6.19 25.72
C ASN A 233 -2.70 -6.38 24.21
N ASN A 234 -3.49 -5.79 23.31
CA ASN A 234 -3.32 -5.87 21.86
C ASN A 234 -2.55 -4.68 21.29
N MET A 235 -2.25 -3.65 22.10
CA MET A 235 -1.61 -2.41 21.67
C MET A 235 -0.36 -2.64 20.80
N LEU A 236 0.53 -3.54 21.19
CA LEU A 236 1.74 -3.82 20.41
C LEU A 236 1.41 -4.41 19.03
N SER A 237 0.41 -5.30 18.95
CA SER A 237 -0.05 -5.88 17.68
C SER A 237 -0.75 -4.83 16.82
N ASN A 238 -1.60 -4.00 17.41
CA ASN A 238 -2.29 -2.89 16.76
C ASN A 238 -1.30 -1.88 16.15
N MET A 239 -0.29 -1.46 16.92
CA MET A 239 0.78 -0.59 16.43
C MET A 239 1.53 -1.21 15.26
N LYS A 240 1.98 -2.47 15.40
CA LYS A 240 2.67 -3.20 14.32
C LYS A 240 1.84 -3.25 13.05
N GLY A 241 0.60 -3.73 13.15
CA GLY A 241 -0.30 -3.88 12.01
C GLY A 241 -0.54 -2.55 11.32
N ARG A 242 -0.76 -1.47 12.10
CA ARG A 242 -1.04 -0.16 11.52
C ARG A 242 0.17 0.48 10.85
N VAL A 243 1.38 0.38 11.42
CA VAL A 243 2.58 0.92 10.74
C VAL A 243 2.95 0.12 9.50
N LEU A 244 2.74 -1.21 9.51
CA LEU A 244 2.95 -2.05 8.32
C LEU A 244 1.95 -1.70 7.22
N LYS A 245 0.71 -1.40 7.59
CA LYS A 245 -0.33 -0.92 6.67
C LYS A 245 0.00 0.45 6.07
N ALA A 246 0.52 1.36 6.89
CA ALA A 246 1.01 2.66 6.44
C ALA A 246 2.16 2.49 5.43
N ASN A 247 3.09 1.57 5.71
CA ASN A 247 4.22 1.22 4.85
C ASN A 247 3.83 0.46 3.56
N CYS A 248 2.58 0.02 3.43
CA CYS A 248 2.10 -0.69 2.26
C CYS A 248 1.45 0.27 1.27
N TYR A 249 2.03 0.55 0.10
CA TYR A 249 1.50 1.59 -0.81
C TYR A 249 1.86 1.35 -2.28
N CYS A 250 1.16 2.05 -3.18
CA CYS A 250 1.46 2.08 -4.60
C CYS A 250 2.22 3.36 -4.99
N GLU A 251 3.18 3.24 -5.91
CA GLU A 251 3.95 4.37 -6.42
C GLU A 251 3.25 5.07 -7.60
N GLY A 252 3.56 6.35 -7.78
CA GLY A 252 3.15 7.11 -8.96
C GLY A 252 1.63 7.15 -9.15
N THR A 253 1.17 6.71 -10.32
CA THR A 253 -0.23 6.71 -10.75
C THR A 253 -0.95 5.39 -10.51
N LEU A 254 -0.27 4.40 -9.92
CA LEU A 254 -0.87 3.10 -9.61
C LEU A 254 -1.94 3.26 -8.52
N VAL A 255 -3.09 2.64 -8.74
CA VAL A 255 -4.22 2.67 -7.82
C VAL A 255 -4.19 1.40 -6.97
N GLN A 256 -4.17 1.57 -5.65
CA GLN A 256 -4.17 0.43 -4.74
C GLN A 256 -5.56 -0.20 -4.64
N TYR A 257 -5.64 -1.52 -4.76
CA TYR A 257 -6.91 -2.21 -4.55
C TYR A 257 -7.33 -2.16 -3.08
N THR A 258 -8.51 -1.58 -2.86
CA THR A 258 -9.21 -1.46 -1.58
C THR A 258 -10.62 -2.06 -1.71
N ARG A 259 -11.26 -2.37 -0.59
CA ARG A 259 -12.63 -2.89 -0.56
C ARG A 259 -13.59 -1.77 -0.19
N ALA A 260 -14.67 -1.62 -0.95
CA ALA A 260 -15.67 -0.58 -0.70
C ALA A 260 -16.32 -0.68 0.71
N ASN A 261 -16.47 -1.91 1.23
CA ASN A 261 -17.14 -2.17 2.50
C ASN A 261 -16.15 -2.37 3.68
N ASP A 262 -14.86 -2.13 3.46
CA ASP A 262 -13.83 -2.32 4.48
C ASP A 262 -12.74 -1.25 4.32
N GLU A 263 -12.91 -0.14 5.02
CA GLU A 263 -11.97 0.99 5.04
C GLU A 263 -10.60 0.62 5.65
N CYS A 264 -10.52 -0.49 6.39
CA CYS A 264 -9.27 -1.00 6.95
C CYS A 264 -8.50 -1.85 5.93
N PHE A 265 -9.18 -2.34 4.89
CA PHE A 265 -8.56 -3.19 3.89
C PHE A 265 -7.69 -2.40 2.93
N LYS A 266 -6.54 -2.99 2.64
CA LYS A 266 -5.52 -2.47 1.72
C LYS A 266 -4.73 -3.68 1.27
N SER A 267 -4.75 -3.94 -0.03
CA SER A 267 -4.04 -5.07 -0.62
C SER A 267 -2.60 -4.69 -0.96
N ALA A 268 -1.81 -5.71 -1.30
CA ALA A 268 -0.53 -5.54 -1.96
C ALA A 268 -0.67 -5.47 -3.50
N ASP A 269 -1.87 -5.22 -4.03
CA ASP A 269 -2.12 -5.09 -5.47
C ASP A 269 -2.20 -3.61 -5.86
N CYS A 270 -1.30 -3.22 -6.76
CA CYS A 270 -1.24 -1.90 -7.37
C CYS A 270 -1.64 -2.01 -8.83
N ILE A 271 -2.75 -1.39 -9.22
CA ILE A 271 -3.37 -1.58 -10.51
C ILE A 271 -3.20 -0.31 -11.35
N GLN A 272 -2.86 -0.49 -12.62
CA GLN A 272 -2.85 0.59 -13.60
C GLN A 272 -3.62 0.18 -14.84
N TYR A 273 -4.42 1.12 -15.34
CA TYR A 273 -5.10 1.01 -16.62
C TYR A 273 -4.23 1.63 -17.72
N GLU A 274 -4.01 0.89 -18.78
CA GLU A 274 -3.35 1.34 -20.00
C GLU A 274 -4.40 1.54 -21.10
N ALA A 275 -4.48 2.78 -21.60
CA ALA A 275 -5.48 3.18 -22.58
C ALA A 275 -5.12 2.74 -24.01
N SER A 276 -3.85 2.43 -24.26
CA SER A 276 -3.37 1.99 -25.56
C SER A 276 -3.98 0.65 -25.94
N SER A 277 -4.75 0.64 -27.03
CA SER A 277 -5.33 -0.59 -27.57
C SER A 277 -4.28 -1.42 -28.30
N VAL A 278 -4.02 -2.63 -27.80
CA VAL A 278 -3.08 -3.58 -28.39
C VAL A 278 -3.66 -4.98 -28.34
N PRO A 279 -3.25 -5.93 -29.18
CA PRO A 279 -3.66 -7.33 -29.07
C PRO A 279 -3.20 -7.96 -27.74
N TYR A 280 -3.90 -8.99 -27.28
CA TYR A 280 -3.67 -9.62 -25.98
C TYR A 280 -2.20 -10.02 -25.74
N LEU A 281 -1.54 -10.66 -26.71
CA LEU A 281 -0.17 -11.13 -26.51
C LEU A 281 0.84 -9.97 -26.38
N SER A 282 0.57 -8.84 -27.03
CA SER A 282 1.34 -7.61 -26.85
C SER A 282 1.06 -6.95 -25.50
N ALA A 283 -0.18 -7.00 -25.00
CA ALA A 283 -0.51 -6.53 -23.65
C ALA A 283 0.21 -7.35 -22.58
N LEU A 284 0.25 -8.68 -22.76
CA LEU A 284 0.95 -9.61 -21.87
C LEU A 284 2.45 -9.31 -21.84
N GLU A 285 3.10 -9.23 -23.00
CA GLU A 285 4.52 -8.93 -23.12
C GLU A 285 4.86 -7.56 -22.51
N ASN A 286 4.01 -6.54 -22.74
CA ASN A 286 4.25 -5.24 -22.15
C ASN A 286 4.12 -5.25 -20.61
N ALA A 287 3.14 -5.98 -20.06
CA ALA A 287 3.03 -6.15 -18.61
C ALA A 287 4.28 -6.84 -18.04
N GLU A 288 4.77 -7.89 -18.71
CA GLU A 288 5.99 -8.59 -18.29
C GLU A 288 7.25 -7.70 -18.35
N ASN A 289 7.38 -6.88 -19.39
CA ASN A 289 8.47 -5.90 -19.53
C ASN A 289 8.48 -4.85 -18.39
N LEU A 290 7.32 -4.60 -17.78
CA LEU A 290 7.17 -3.73 -16.61
C LEU A 290 7.34 -4.47 -15.28
N ASN A 291 7.72 -5.75 -15.28
CA ASN A 291 7.69 -6.63 -14.11
C ASN A 291 6.30 -6.68 -13.43
N ALA A 292 5.25 -6.53 -14.24
CA ALA A 292 3.85 -6.61 -13.84
C ALA A 292 3.22 -7.91 -14.34
N ALA A 293 1.97 -8.14 -13.96
CA ALA A 293 1.12 -9.18 -14.54
C ALA A 293 -0.14 -8.53 -15.11
N LEU A 294 -0.70 -9.06 -16.20
CA LEU A 294 -2.07 -8.68 -16.57
C LEU A 294 -3.02 -8.98 -15.40
N LEU A 295 -4.01 -8.11 -15.23
CA LEU A 295 -4.84 -8.05 -14.03
C LEU A 295 -5.52 -9.38 -13.67
N THR A 296 -5.34 -9.83 -12.42
CA THR A 296 -6.02 -10.99 -11.85
C THR A 296 -7.26 -10.59 -11.04
N ILE A 297 -8.41 -11.22 -11.29
CA ILE A 297 -9.68 -10.91 -10.60
C ILE A 297 -10.27 -12.18 -9.96
N ARG A 298 -10.02 -12.38 -8.66
CA ARG A 298 -10.41 -13.61 -7.95
C ARG A 298 -11.51 -13.42 -6.91
N THR A 299 -11.96 -12.19 -6.69
CA THR A 299 -13.04 -11.86 -5.74
C THR A 299 -14.07 -10.95 -6.40
N PRO A 300 -15.36 -11.03 -6.01
CA PRO A 300 -16.38 -10.11 -6.51
C PRO A 300 -16.08 -8.65 -6.12
N GLU A 301 -15.42 -8.42 -4.98
CA GLU A 301 -15.00 -7.09 -4.55
C GLU A 301 -13.96 -6.49 -5.51
N LYS A 302 -12.94 -7.26 -5.91
CA LYS A 302 -11.93 -6.81 -6.88
C LYS A 302 -12.56 -6.59 -8.27
N GLN A 303 -13.53 -7.42 -8.66
CA GLN A 303 -14.30 -7.21 -9.89
C GLN A 303 -15.02 -5.85 -9.88
N LEU A 304 -15.75 -5.55 -8.81
CA LEU A 304 -16.46 -4.26 -8.66
C LEU A 304 -15.49 -3.07 -8.61
N PHE A 305 -14.37 -3.21 -7.89
CA PHE A 305 -13.33 -2.19 -7.83
C PHE A 305 -12.79 -1.85 -9.23
N VAL A 306 -12.42 -2.88 -9.99
CA VAL A 306 -11.87 -2.73 -11.34
C VAL A 306 -12.90 -2.11 -12.29
N GLN A 307 -14.16 -2.55 -12.22
CA GLN A 307 -15.23 -1.94 -13.02
C GLN A 307 -15.46 -0.47 -12.68
N GLY A 308 -15.40 -0.10 -11.40
CA GLY A 308 -15.49 1.30 -10.98
C GLY A 308 -14.31 2.14 -11.45
N MET A 309 -13.10 1.59 -11.40
CA MET A 309 -11.87 2.25 -11.86
C MET A 309 -11.86 2.47 -13.39
N CYS A 310 -12.33 1.48 -14.15
CA CYS A 310 -12.33 1.54 -15.61
C CYS A 310 -13.58 2.24 -16.18
N GLY A 311 -14.75 2.07 -15.56
CA GLY A 311 -16.01 2.69 -15.98
C GLY A 311 -16.31 2.49 -17.47
N ASP A 312 -16.59 3.59 -18.17
CA ASP A 312 -16.88 3.62 -19.61
C ASP A 312 -15.68 3.25 -20.51
N ARG A 313 -14.50 3.01 -19.93
CA ARG A 313 -13.28 2.63 -20.66
C ARG A 313 -13.23 1.14 -21.02
N LEU A 314 -14.20 0.34 -20.57
CA LEU A 314 -14.38 -1.05 -21.00
C LEU A 314 -14.84 -1.10 -22.48
N PRO A 315 -14.51 -2.16 -23.25
CA PRO A 315 -13.87 -3.41 -22.83
C PRO A 315 -12.34 -3.33 -22.70
N MET A 316 -11.73 -4.29 -22.00
CA MET A 316 -10.26 -4.38 -21.84
C MET A 316 -9.76 -5.82 -21.64
N HIS A 317 -8.51 -6.10 -22.05
CA HIS A 317 -7.86 -7.38 -21.74
C HIS A 317 -7.62 -7.54 -20.23
N ILE A 318 -7.77 -8.78 -19.74
CA ILE A 318 -7.49 -9.19 -18.36
C ILE A 318 -6.55 -10.38 -18.37
N GLY A 319 -5.90 -10.71 -17.24
CA GLY A 319 -4.88 -11.74 -17.18
C GLY A 319 -5.37 -13.19 -17.24
N LEU A 320 -6.58 -13.46 -17.71
CA LEU A 320 -7.18 -14.80 -17.73
C LEU A 320 -7.03 -15.42 -19.12
N ASN A 321 -6.48 -16.63 -19.21
CA ASN A 321 -6.24 -17.31 -20.49
C ASN A 321 -6.10 -18.84 -20.33
N GLU A 322 -6.10 -19.54 -21.46
CA GLU A 322 -5.86 -20.99 -21.55
C GLU A 322 -4.52 -21.34 -22.21
N ILE A 323 -3.57 -20.40 -22.34
CA ILE A 323 -2.33 -20.59 -23.13
C ILE A 323 -1.50 -21.77 -22.60
N LYS A 324 -1.42 -21.97 -21.28
CA LYS A 324 -0.57 -23.01 -20.67
C LYS A 324 -1.07 -24.44 -20.89
N ASN A 325 -2.37 -24.67 -20.73
CA ASN A 325 -2.96 -26.01 -20.69
C ASN A 325 -3.95 -26.28 -21.83
N GLY A 326 -4.23 -25.27 -22.66
CA GLY A 326 -5.13 -25.32 -23.82
C GLY A 326 -6.61 -25.58 -23.50
N THR A 327 -6.96 -25.86 -22.25
CA THR A 327 -8.32 -26.32 -21.88
C THR A 327 -8.79 -25.81 -20.51
N ASP A 328 -7.87 -25.28 -19.70
CA ASP A 328 -8.16 -24.76 -18.38
C ASP A 328 -7.80 -23.28 -18.30
N TRP A 329 -8.80 -22.47 -17.93
CA TRP A 329 -8.62 -21.06 -17.66
C TRP A 329 -7.76 -20.84 -16.41
N THR A 330 -6.64 -20.15 -16.60
CA THR A 330 -5.70 -19.81 -15.55
C THR A 330 -5.37 -18.33 -15.61
N TRP A 331 -5.17 -17.73 -14.44
CA TRP A 331 -4.63 -16.38 -14.35
C TRP A 331 -3.15 -16.40 -14.68
N VAL A 332 -2.62 -15.33 -15.29
CA VAL A 332 -1.18 -15.14 -15.51
C VAL A 332 -0.37 -15.20 -14.22
N SER A 333 -0.98 -14.87 -13.08
CA SER A 333 -0.41 -15.03 -11.73
C SER A 333 -0.23 -16.50 -11.30
N GLY A 334 -0.84 -17.44 -12.03
CA GLY A 334 -0.72 -18.89 -11.86
C GLY A 334 -1.93 -19.57 -11.22
N ALA A 335 -2.86 -18.81 -10.65
CA ALA A 335 -4.05 -19.37 -9.99
C ALA A 335 -5.05 -19.95 -11.01
N ASP A 336 -5.67 -21.08 -10.67
CA ASP A 336 -6.81 -21.62 -11.43
C ASP A 336 -8.04 -20.73 -11.22
N VAL A 337 -8.82 -20.49 -12.28
CA VAL A 337 -10.07 -19.71 -12.20
C VAL A 337 -11.11 -20.40 -11.30
N LYS A 338 -11.06 -21.73 -11.18
CA LYS A 338 -11.95 -22.56 -10.36
C LYS A 338 -11.76 -22.32 -8.86
N ASP A 339 -10.59 -21.84 -8.47
CA ASP A 339 -10.23 -21.57 -7.07
C ASP A 339 -10.72 -20.18 -6.59
N GLY A 340 -11.61 -19.51 -7.32
CA GLY A 340 -12.07 -18.17 -6.97
C GLY A 340 -13.36 -17.74 -7.68
N PHE A 341 -13.59 -16.43 -7.67
CA PHE A 341 -14.71 -15.80 -8.35
C PHE A 341 -14.66 -16.04 -9.87
N GLN A 342 -15.83 -16.21 -10.49
CA GLN A 342 -15.99 -16.37 -11.92
C GLN A 342 -17.07 -15.43 -12.43
N ASN A 343 -16.80 -14.70 -13.52
CA ASN A 343 -17.76 -13.76 -14.12
C ASN A 343 -17.90 -13.92 -15.64
N PHE A 344 -17.71 -15.14 -16.15
CA PHE A 344 -17.88 -15.43 -17.57
C PHE A 344 -19.25 -15.00 -18.10
N ALA A 345 -19.28 -14.45 -19.31
CA ALA A 345 -20.51 -14.23 -20.05
C ALA A 345 -21.13 -15.59 -20.43
N PRO A 346 -22.45 -15.64 -20.72
CA PRO A 346 -23.06 -16.85 -21.24
C PRO A 346 -22.34 -17.34 -22.50
N ASN A 347 -22.11 -18.66 -22.60
CA ASN A 347 -21.50 -19.37 -23.74
C ASN A 347 -19.98 -19.23 -23.94
N VAL A 348 -19.22 -18.69 -22.98
CA VAL A 348 -17.75 -18.47 -23.08
C VAL A 348 -16.92 -19.73 -22.76
N ILE A 349 -17.54 -20.85 -22.41
CA ILE A 349 -16.87 -22.00 -21.78
C ILE A 349 -16.07 -22.87 -22.79
N SER A 350 -16.07 -22.60 -24.11
CA SER A 350 -15.54 -23.56 -25.09
C SER A 350 -14.69 -22.98 -26.24
N LYS A 351 -13.49 -22.47 -25.94
CA LYS A 351 -12.45 -22.29 -26.98
C LYS A 351 -11.08 -22.68 -26.45
N VAL A 352 -10.53 -23.77 -26.98
CA VAL A 352 -9.18 -24.26 -26.68
C VAL A 352 -8.16 -23.17 -26.96
N GLY A 353 -7.39 -22.78 -25.93
CA GLY A 353 -6.30 -21.81 -26.07
C GLY A 353 -6.78 -20.37 -26.21
N ALA A 354 -7.95 -20.04 -25.67
CA ALA A 354 -8.49 -18.68 -25.70
C ALA A 354 -7.85 -17.75 -24.65
N CYS A 355 -8.01 -16.46 -24.91
CA CYS A 355 -7.67 -15.37 -24.00
C CYS A 355 -8.95 -14.66 -23.56
N ALA A 356 -8.92 -13.94 -22.43
CA ALA A 356 -10.10 -13.26 -21.92
C ALA A 356 -9.95 -11.73 -21.88
N TYR A 357 -11.08 -11.09 -22.17
CA TYR A 357 -11.28 -9.67 -21.91
C TYR A 357 -12.54 -9.45 -21.06
N MET A 358 -12.59 -8.32 -20.37
CA MET A 358 -13.78 -7.85 -19.66
C MET A 358 -14.61 -6.96 -20.60
N ASP A 359 -15.88 -7.32 -20.80
CA ASP A 359 -16.81 -6.55 -21.63
C ASP A 359 -17.39 -5.32 -20.90
N LYS A 360 -18.18 -4.51 -21.62
CA LYS A 360 -18.82 -3.30 -21.06
C LYS A 360 -19.78 -3.58 -19.89
N GLY A 361 -20.31 -4.80 -19.78
CA GLY A 361 -21.14 -5.23 -18.66
C GLY A 361 -20.32 -5.82 -17.51
N GLY A 362 -18.99 -5.85 -17.63
CA GLY A 362 -18.08 -6.47 -16.68
C GLY A 362 -17.95 -7.98 -16.81
N LYS A 363 -18.62 -8.60 -17.78
CA LYS A 363 -18.56 -10.05 -17.99
C LYS A 363 -17.29 -10.42 -18.75
N TRP A 364 -16.73 -11.58 -18.42
CA TRP A 364 -15.52 -12.08 -19.07
C TRP A 364 -15.90 -12.84 -20.34
N ARG A 365 -15.27 -12.51 -21.45
CA ARG A 365 -15.50 -13.13 -22.76
C ARG A 365 -14.20 -13.69 -23.31
N ASP A 366 -14.32 -14.69 -24.16
CA ASP A 366 -13.21 -15.31 -24.86
C ASP A 366 -12.91 -14.60 -26.19
N GLU A 367 -11.63 -14.48 -26.50
CA GLU A 367 -11.09 -14.00 -27.76
C GLU A 367 -9.91 -14.88 -28.19
N ALA A 368 -9.47 -14.71 -29.43
CA ALA A 368 -8.26 -15.38 -29.90
C ALA A 368 -7.03 -14.75 -29.25
N CYS A 369 -6.10 -15.57 -28.73
CA CYS A 369 -4.80 -15.07 -28.30
C CYS A 369 -3.96 -14.69 -29.52
N SER A 370 -3.93 -13.40 -29.87
CA SER A 370 -3.31 -12.90 -31.12
C SER A 370 -2.31 -11.77 -30.89
N TYR A 371 -1.43 -11.57 -31.87
CA TYR A 371 -0.54 -10.41 -32.03
C TYR A 371 -1.07 -9.37 -33.04
N SER A 372 -2.19 -9.64 -33.70
CA SER A 372 -2.65 -8.82 -34.84
C SER A 372 -4.15 -8.56 -34.87
N GLU A 373 -4.92 -9.12 -33.93
CA GLU A 373 -6.38 -9.05 -33.89
C GLU A 373 -6.85 -8.59 -32.51
N ASP A 374 -8.11 -8.11 -32.46
CA ASP A 374 -8.83 -7.77 -31.23
C ASP A 374 -8.08 -6.83 -30.27
N SER A 375 -7.57 -5.71 -30.80
CA SER A 375 -6.86 -4.72 -30.01
C SER A 375 -7.76 -4.03 -28.98
N LEU A 376 -7.50 -4.27 -27.70
CA LEU A 376 -8.20 -3.62 -26.60
C LEU A 376 -7.21 -2.91 -25.66
N PRO A 377 -7.67 -1.90 -24.91
CA PRO A 377 -6.96 -1.44 -23.72
C PRO A 377 -6.78 -2.59 -22.73
N TYR A 378 -5.97 -2.40 -21.69
CA TYR A 378 -5.72 -3.44 -20.70
C TYR A 378 -5.39 -2.87 -19.34
N ALA A 379 -5.51 -3.70 -18.31
CA ALA A 379 -5.05 -3.38 -16.97
C ALA A 379 -4.00 -4.39 -16.53
N TYR A 380 -2.98 -3.90 -15.83
CA TYR A 380 -1.96 -4.73 -15.21
C TYR A 380 -1.87 -4.42 -13.72
N GLU A 381 -1.37 -5.39 -12.97
CA GLU A 381 -1.15 -5.32 -11.53
C GLU A 381 0.33 -5.55 -11.19
N MET A 382 0.80 -4.76 -10.24
CA MET A 382 2.15 -4.77 -9.69
C MET A 382 2.09 -4.96 -8.18
N LYS A 383 3.17 -5.48 -7.59
CA LYS A 383 3.25 -5.59 -6.13
C LYS A 383 3.41 -4.22 -5.49
N ALA A 384 2.61 -3.96 -4.46
CA ALA A 384 2.77 -2.78 -3.62
C ALA A 384 4.12 -2.76 -2.92
N CYS A 385 4.62 -1.56 -2.71
CA CYS A 385 5.73 -1.31 -1.81
C CYS A 385 5.31 -1.66 -0.40
N SER A 386 6.15 -2.38 0.33
CA SER A 386 5.86 -2.88 1.68
C SER A 386 7.15 -3.32 2.36
N ALA A 387 7.07 -3.76 3.62
CA ALA A 387 8.24 -4.20 4.36
C ALA A 387 9.00 -5.37 3.67
N SER A 388 8.30 -6.26 2.97
CA SER A 388 8.90 -7.35 2.19
C SER A 388 9.12 -7.02 0.71
N ASN A 389 8.75 -5.83 0.24
CA ASN A 389 8.94 -5.37 -1.13
C ASN A 389 9.33 -3.88 -1.12
N PHE A 390 10.62 -3.62 -0.96
CA PHE A 390 11.15 -2.27 -0.78
C PHE A 390 11.23 -1.48 -2.09
N CYS A 391 10.75 -0.22 -2.10
CA CYS A 391 10.71 0.64 -3.28
C CYS A 391 11.29 2.05 -3.02
N ILE A 392 12.49 2.37 -3.53
CA ILE A 392 13.19 3.67 -3.39
C ILE A 392 14.11 3.98 -4.57
#